data_AF-A0AAD5P2Q2-F1
#
_entry.id   AF-A0AAD5P2Q2-F1
#
_cell.length_a   1.000
_cell.length_b   1.000
_cell.length_c   1.000
_cell.angle_alpha   90.00
_cell.angle_beta   90.00
_cell.angle_gamma   90.00
#
_symmetry.space_group_name_H-M   'P 1'
#
loop_
_entity.id
_entity.type
_entity.pdbx_description
1 polymer ?
#
loop_
_entity_poly.entity_id
_entity_poly.type
_entity_poly.pdbx_seq_one_letter_code
_entity_poly.pdbx_strand_id
1 'polypeptide(L)'
;MVIMGRSECHPLLSGKRSRGGKYSHGFSSCEMQTITSLCEVILPPLPSSSVSMEGKQDYHKSTNPIDSFLDSSASQSPIPDQVAELLVKRGLREAIAMVRMVLWLLSTRLGTLMVCGSMCINVKKWPFINNFSGISLEKREKVLQKWYKTWFFTPIRVAFLCIRLLCLFVFFSTVDENGNNPSWEAINYHVDRDGNLSEDQKEKPLRKGIIETIQETNSTLLKSLTEKGLEVTEDSEQSIFKIKCDVVVVGSGCGGGVAAAVLASSGQKVVVVEKGNYFTPKDYSLLEGPSFDQLYESGGILGTVNGSMLIMSGSTVGGGSAVNWSACIRTPKPVLQEWAEEQKLPLFGSTEYLSAMDVVCKRIGVTENCAHESFQNQVLRKGCQNLGLEVENVARNSSENHYCGSCNYGCIKETKKGLIIHGWLML
;
A
#
# COMPACT_ATOMS: atom_id res chain seq x y z
N MET A 1 -4.14 10.01 36.13
CA MET A 1 -3.81 9.17 34.95
C MET A 1 -3.86 10.09 33.74
N VAL A 2 -2.70 10.58 33.32
CA VAL A 2 -2.56 11.55 32.23
C VAL A 2 -2.85 10.80 30.94
N ILE A 3 -3.92 11.17 30.23
CA ILE A 3 -4.16 10.74 28.86
C ILE A 3 -3.06 11.41 28.03
N MET A 4 -1.96 10.69 27.77
CA MET A 4 -0.93 11.14 26.83
C MET A 4 -1.63 11.40 25.50
N GLY A 5 -1.56 12.66 25.04
CA GLY A 5 -2.17 13.07 23.78
C GLY A 5 -1.64 12.22 22.64
N ARG A 6 -2.54 11.51 21.95
CA ARG A 6 -2.21 10.77 20.72
C ARG A 6 -1.58 11.77 19.75
N SER A 7 -0.36 11.49 19.27
CA SER A 7 0.20 12.18 18.11
C SER A 7 -0.74 11.95 16.93
N GLU A 8 -1.45 12.99 16.50
CA GLU A 8 -2.34 12.91 15.34
C GLU A 8 -1.50 12.79 14.07
N CYS A 9 -1.56 11.63 13.40
CA CYS A 9 -0.99 11.43 12.07
C CYS A 9 -1.70 12.31 11.03
N HIS A 10 -1.13 12.41 9.83
CA HIS A 10 -1.70 13.24 8.77
C HIS A 10 -3.11 12.79 8.37
N PRO A 11 -4.08 13.70 8.12
CA PRO A 11 -5.47 13.33 7.81
C PRO A 11 -5.61 12.34 6.65
N LEU A 12 -4.82 12.50 5.59
CA LEU A 12 -4.80 11.56 4.45
C LEU A 12 -4.37 10.13 4.83
N LEU A 13 -3.51 9.98 5.84
CA LEU A 13 -3.00 8.70 6.31
C LEU A 13 -3.81 8.14 7.49
N SER A 14 -4.76 8.90 8.03
CA SER A 14 -5.58 8.47 9.17
C SER A 14 -6.60 7.38 8.85
N GLY A 15 -6.93 7.19 7.56
CA GLY A 15 -8.01 6.30 7.11
C GLY A 15 -9.42 6.79 7.44
N LYS A 16 -9.55 7.92 8.16
CA LYS A 16 -10.85 8.53 8.44
C LYS A 16 -11.39 9.14 7.16
N ARG A 17 -12.45 8.53 6.62
CA ARG A 17 -13.16 9.09 5.48
C ARG A 17 -13.94 10.33 5.94
N SER A 18 -13.84 11.44 5.19
CA SER A 18 -14.65 12.63 5.46
C SER A 18 -16.14 12.23 5.46
N ARG A 19 -16.84 12.51 6.56
CA ARG A 19 -18.26 12.16 6.76
C ARG A 19 -19.08 12.69 5.58
N GLY A 20 -19.53 11.81 4.68
CA GLY A 20 -20.45 12.15 3.59
C GLY A 20 -20.03 11.79 2.16
N GLY A 21 -18.82 11.24 1.93
CA GLY A 21 -18.42 10.79 0.60
C GLY A 21 -19.23 9.57 0.10
N LYS A 22 -20.17 9.79 -0.83
CA LYS A 22 -20.87 8.68 -1.52
C LYS A 22 -19.87 7.89 -2.37
N TYR A 23 -20.01 6.57 -2.40
CA TYR A 23 -19.25 5.73 -3.34
C TYR A 23 -19.67 6.02 -4.79
N SER A 24 -18.70 5.98 -5.70
CA SER A 24 -18.89 6.35 -7.11
C SER A 24 -18.54 5.22 -8.09
N HIS A 25 -18.47 3.98 -7.59
CA HIS A 25 -18.07 2.79 -8.34
C HIS A 25 -18.98 2.43 -9.53
N GLY A 26 -20.20 2.98 -9.63
CA GLY A 26 -21.07 2.79 -10.81
C GLY A 26 -21.63 1.38 -11.04
N PHE A 27 -21.37 0.41 -10.16
CA PHE A 27 -22.12 -0.85 -10.07
C PHE A 27 -23.60 -0.62 -9.71
N SER A 28 -24.48 -1.43 -10.30
CA SER A 28 -25.91 -1.47 -9.98
C SER A 28 -26.17 -2.11 -8.61
N SER A 29 -27.37 -1.87 -8.06
CA SER A 29 -27.79 -2.49 -6.79
C SER A 29 -27.73 -4.03 -6.82
N CYS A 30 -28.10 -4.63 -7.94
CA CYS A 30 -28.06 -6.09 -8.13
C CYS A 30 -26.62 -6.65 -8.18
N GLU A 31 -25.70 -5.95 -8.86
CA GLU A 31 -24.27 -6.30 -8.85
C GLU A 31 -23.70 -6.15 -7.43
N MET A 32 -24.06 -5.07 -6.71
CA MET A 32 -23.61 -4.85 -5.33
C MET A 32 -24.09 -5.93 -4.37
N GLN A 33 -25.36 -6.36 -4.44
CA GLN A 33 -25.85 -7.50 -3.64
C GLN A 33 -25.05 -8.78 -3.91
N THR A 34 -24.62 -8.97 -5.16
CA THR A 34 -23.78 -10.10 -5.53
C THR A 34 -22.37 -9.96 -4.95
N ILE A 35 -21.74 -8.78 -5.03
CA ILE A 35 -20.45 -8.50 -4.39
C ILE A 35 -20.52 -8.73 -2.88
N THR A 36 -21.54 -8.20 -2.19
CA THR A 36 -21.78 -8.41 -0.77
C THR A 36 -21.89 -9.90 -0.43
N SER A 37 -22.63 -10.66 -1.25
CA SER A 37 -22.80 -12.11 -1.06
C SER A 37 -21.52 -12.90 -1.32
N LEU A 38 -20.66 -12.44 -2.24
CA LEU A 38 -19.34 -13.03 -2.46
C LEU A 38 -18.42 -12.72 -1.28
N CYS A 39 -18.43 -11.48 -0.77
CA CYS A 39 -17.62 -11.07 0.38
C CYS A 39 -18.01 -11.87 1.64
N GLU A 40 -19.32 -12.06 1.89
CA GLU A 40 -19.80 -12.93 2.97
C GLU A 40 -19.22 -14.34 2.90
N VAL A 41 -19.09 -14.91 1.70
CA VAL A 41 -18.56 -16.27 1.55
C VAL A 41 -17.04 -16.30 1.72
N ILE A 42 -16.35 -15.22 1.33
CA ILE A 42 -14.90 -15.11 1.48
C ILE A 42 -14.49 -15.03 2.95
N LEU A 43 -15.25 -14.26 3.73
CA LEU A 43 -15.02 -14.10 5.16
C LEU A 43 -16.39 -14.03 5.88
N PRO A 44 -16.98 -15.20 6.18
CA PRO A 44 -18.26 -15.29 6.86
C PRO A 44 -18.11 -15.04 8.37
N PRO A 45 -19.21 -14.67 9.06
CA PRO A 45 -19.21 -14.67 10.50
C PRO A 45 -19.08 -16.12 11.00
N LEU A 46 -18.27 -16.33 12.03
CA LEU A 46 -18.03 -17.62 12.64
C LEU A 46 -18.85 -17.75 13.93
N PRO A 47 -19.59 -18.85 14.13
CA PRO A 47 -20.36 -19.04 15.36
C PRO A 47 -19.42 -19.11 16.57
N SER A 48 -19.72 -18.34 17.62
CA SER A 48 -18.95 -18.28 18.87
C SER A 48 -18.78 -19.63 19.57
N SER A 49 -19.65 -20.61 19.30
CA SER A 49 -19.55 -21.99 19.79
C SER A 49 -18.39 -22.79 19.18
N SER A 50 -17.76 -22.31 18.10
CA SER A 50 -16.62 -22.97 17.45
C SER A 50 -15.30 -22.80 18.21
N VAL A 51 -15.24 -21.87 19.17
CA VAL A 51 -14.04 -21.60 19.99
C VAL A 51 -14.28 -22.10 21.40
N SER A 52 -14.27 -23.42 21.58
CA SER A 52 -14.08 -24.02 22.90
C SER A 52 -12.58 -24.04 23.19
N MET A 53 -12.06 -22.95 23.77
CA MET A 53 -10.69 -22.92 24.28
C MET A 53 -10.58 -23.88 25.48
N GLU A 54 -10.07 -25.09 25.27
CA GLU A 54 -9.60 -25.97 26.34
C GLU A 54 -8.36 -25.35 27.00
N GLY A 55 -8.55 -24.50 28.01
CA GLY A 55 -7.46 -24.04 28.86
C GLY A 55 -7.63 -22.65 29.49
N LYS A 56 -8.18 -22.63 30.71
CA LYS A 56 -7.90 -21.69 31.84
C LYS A 56 -7.53 -20.23 31.50
N GLN A 57 -8.40 -19.26 31.83
CA GLN A 57 -8.44 -18.50 33.10
C GLN A 57 -9.42 -17.33 32.97
N ASP A 58 -10.04 -16.96 34.09
CA ASP A 58 -11.07 -15.93 34.25
C ASP A 58 -10.71 -14.60 33.55
N TYR A 59 -11.29 -14.36 32.38
CA TYR A 59 -11.39 -13.02 31.80
C TYR A 59 -12.84 -12.55 31.92
N HIS A 60 -13.02 -11.46 32.67
CA HIS A 60 -14.28 -10.75 32.83
C HIS A 60 -14.96 -10.50 31.48
N LYS A 61 -16.30 -10.60 31.45
CA LYS A 61 -17.20 -10.12 30.39
C LYS A 61 -17.02 -8.61 30.15
N SER A 62 -15.94 -8.22 29.51
CA SER A 62 -15.89 -7.07 28.61
C SER A 62 -15.87 -7.64 27.19
N THR A 63 -16.62 -7.06 26.26
CA THR A 63 -16.72 -7.46 24.85
C THR A 63 -15.35 -7.89 24.32
N ASN A 64 -15.12 -9.20 24.17
CA ASN A 64 -13.81 -9.72 23.80
C ASN A 64 -13.55 -9.29 22.35
N PRO A 65 -12.42 -8.64 22.03
CA PRO A 65 -12.03 -8.31 20.65
C PRO A 65 -12.14 -9.52 19.71
N ILE A 66 -11.88 -10.72 20.23
CA ILE A 66 -12.04 -11.99 19.51
C ILE A 66 -13.50 -12.25 19.14
N ASP A 67 -14.45 -12.07 20.07
CA ASP A 67 -15.88 -12.29 19.79
C ASP A 67 -16.37 -11.33 18.70
N SER A 68 -16.00 -10.04 18.80
CA SER A 68 -16.34 -9.06 17.76
C SER A 68 -15.72 -9.41 16.40
N PHE A 69 -14.51 -9.96 16.38
CA PHE A 69 -13.85 -10.40 15.16
C PHE A 69 -14.54 -11.64 14.55
N LEU A 70 -14.94 -12.60 15.37
CA LEU A 70 -15.66 -13.81 14.93
C LEU A 70 -17.05 -13.46 14.39
N ASP A 71 -17.75 -12.51 15.01
CA ASP A 71 -19.06 -12.04 14.54
C ASP A 71 -18.97 -11.12 13.30
N SER A 72 -17.77 -10.65 12.95
CA SER A 72 -17.54 -9.79 11.80
C SER A 72 -17.64 -10.57 10.49
N SER A 73 -18.20 -9.93 9.47
CA SER A 73 -18.32 -10.51 8.13
C SER A 73 -17.89 -9.48 7.10
N ALA A 74 -17.21 -9.92 6.04
CA ALA A 74 -16.84 -9.02 4.95
C ALA A 74 -18.05 -8.53 4.12
N SER A 75 -19.27 -9.01 4.41
CA SER A 75 -20.51 -8.48 3.84
C SER A 75 -20.97 -7.17 4.49
N GLN A 76 -20.42 -6.80 5.64
CA GLN A 76 -20.80 -5.60 6.38
C GLN A 76 -20.26 -4.33 5.69
N SER A 77 -21.05 -3.26 5.72
CA SER A 77 -20.59 -1.94 5.27
C SER A 77 -19.44 -1.48 6.16
N PRO A 78 -18.36 -0.86 5.63
CA PRO A 78 -18.19 -0.35 4.26
C PRO A 78 -17.52 -1.30 3.24
N ILE A 79 -17.27 -2.57 3.59
CA ILE A 79 -16.32 -3.41 2.86
C ILE A 79 -16.72 -3.69 1.40
N PRO A 80 -17.96 -4.14 1.07
CA PRO A 80 -18.34 -4.41 -0.31
C PRO A 80 -18.23 -3.19 -1.23
N ASP A 81 -18.62 -2.00 -0.73
CA ASP A 81 -18.54 -0.76 -1.49
C ASP A 81 -17.09 -0.34 -1.74
N GLN A 82 -16.20 -0.51 -0.77
CA GLN A 82 -14.76 -0.25 -0.95
C GLN A 82 -14.13 -1.24 -1.95
N VAL A 83 -14.51 -2.51 -1.91
CA VAL A 83 -14.09 -3.51 -2.91
C VAL A 83 -14.49 -3.06 -4.31
N ALA A 84 -15.75 -2.64 -4.49
CA ALA A 84 -16.26 -2.14 -5.76
C ALA A 84 -15.52 -0.88 -6.24
N GLU A 85 -15.22 0.04 -5.33
CA GLU A 85 -14.47 1.27 -5.64
C GLU A 85 -13.03 0.96 -6.07
N LEU A 86 -12.34 0.04 -5.37
CA LEU A 86 -10.98 -0.37 -5.71
C LEU A 86 -10.93 -1.12 -7.05
N LEU A 87 -11.93 -1.97 -7.35
CA LEU A 87 -12.05 -2.64 -8.65
C LEU A 87 -12.04 -1.62 -9.80
N VAL A 88 -12.82 -0.54 -9.66
CA VAL A 88 -12.95 0.47 -10.72
C VAL A 88 -11.75 1.40 -10.80
N LYS A 89 -11.19 1.80 -9.64
CA LYS A 89 -10.04 2.72 -9.59
C LYS A 89 -8.73 2.09 -10.04
N ARG A 90 -8.55 0.79 -9.80
CA ARG A 90 -7.25 0.11 -9.93
C ARG A 90 -7.27 -1.09 -10.89
N GLY A 91 -8.44 -1.51 -11.37
CA GLY A 91 -8.57 -2.61 -12.32
C GLY A 91 -8.33 -2.18 -13.77
N LEU A 92 -7.85 -3.12 -14.58
CA LEU A 92 -7.81 -2.96 -16.04
C LEU A 92 -9.25 -2.93 -16.58
N ARG A 93 -9.52 -2.08 -17.58
CA ARG A 93 -10.87 -1.83 -18.10
C ARG A 93 -11.57 -3.11 -18.58
N GLU A 94 -10.84 -3.97 -19.27
CA GLU A 94 -11.29 -5.25 -19.80
C GLU A 94 -11.60 -6.24 -18.66
N ALA A 95 -10.75 -6.27 -17.63
CA ALA A 95 -10.96 -7.09 -16.44
C ALA A 95 -12.20 -6.62 -15.67
N ILE A 96 -12.40 -5.31 -15.50
CA ILE A 96 -13.59 -4.75 -14.87
C ILE A 96 -14.85 -5.12 -15.67
N ALA A 97 -14.83 -4.99 -17.00
CA ALA A 97 -15.95 -5.38 -17.85
C ALA A 97 -16.30 -6.86 -17.70
N MET A 98 -15.30 -7.74 -17.61
CA MET A 98 -15.49 -9.16 -17.34
C MET A 98 -16.11 -9.40 -15.95
N VAL A 99 -15.57 -8.77 -14.91
CA VAL A 99 -16.11 -8.87 -13.54
C VAL A 99 -17.58 -8.44 -13.51
N ARG A 100 -17.91 -7.31 -14.15
CA ARG A 100 -19.30 -6.82 -14.26
C ARG A 100 -20.21 -7.80 -14.97
N MET A 101 -19.76 -8.42 -16.06
CA MET A 101 -20.51 -9.45 -16.76
C MET A 101 -20.83 -10.64 -15.85
N VAL A 102 -19.84 -11.13 -15.10
CA VAL A 102 -20.02 -12.25 -14.17
C VAL A 102 -20.99 -11.87 -13.04
N LEU A 103 -20.82 -10.68 -12.45
CA LEU A 103 -21.71 -10.19 -11.40
C LEU A 103 -23.14 -10.01 -11.92
N TRP A 104 -23.31 -9.48 -13.13
CA TRP A 104 -24.61 -9.36 -13.76
C TRP A 104 -25.26 -10.74 -13.95
N LEU A 105 -24.54 -11.73 -14.49
CA LEU A 105 -25.04 -13.10 -14.65
C LEU A 105 -25.52 -13.69 -13.31
N LEU A 106 -24.68 -13.57 -12.27
CA LEU A 106 -24.99 -14.04 -10.91
C LEU A 106 -26.14 -13.27 -10.23
N SER A 107 -26.42 -12.04 -10.68
CA SER A 107 -27.57 -11.29 -10.17
C SER A 107 -28.91 -11.75 -10.76
N THR A 108 -28.88 -12.41 -11.92
CA THR A 108 -30.07 -13.01 -12.56
C THR A 108 -30.26 -14.47 -12.15
N ARG A 109 -31.52 -14.94 -12.10
CA ARG A 109 -31.83 -16.35 -11.77
C ARG A 109 -31.29 -17.34 -12.81
N LEU A 110 -31.46 -17.02 -14.10
CA LEU A 110 -31.01 -17.87 -15.21
C LEU A 110 -29.48 -17.91 -15.31
N GLY A 111 -28.80 -16.76 -15.19
CA GLY A 111 -27.34 -16.71 -15.15
C GLY A 111 -26.78 -17.44 -13.92
N THR A 112 -27.43 -17.30 -12.76
CA THR A 112 -27.07 -18.08 -11.56
C THR A 112 -27.23 -19.58 -11.81
N LEU A 113 -28.31 -20.04 -12.43
CA LEU A 113 -28.50 -21.46 -12.77
C LEU A 113 -27.39 -21.96 -13.72
N MET A 114 -27.03 -21.17 -14.73
CA MET A 114 -25.95 -21.49 -15.66
C MET A 114 -24.61 -21.64 -14.96
N VAL A 115 -24.30 -20.75 -14.01
CA VAL A 115 -22.98 -20.65 -13.40
C VAL A 115 -22.84 -21.49 -12.11
N CYS A 116 -23.91 -21.59 -11.32
CA CYS A 116 -23.95 -22.31 -10.05
C CYS A 116 -24.57 -23.71 -10.18
N GLY A 117 -25.23 -24.02 -11.30
CA GLY A 117 -25.95 -25.28 -11.51
C GLY A 117 -27.15 -25.43 -10.56
N SER A 118 -27.51 -26.68 -10.26
CA SER A 118 -28.68 -27.02 -9.44
C SER A 118 -28.62 -26.52 -7.99
N MET A 119 -27.47 -26.03 -7.52
CA MET A 119 -27.31 -25.49 -6.16
C MET A 119 -28.17 -24.25 -5.90
N CYS A 120 -28.56 -23.51 -6.94
CA CYS A 120 -29.45 -22.36 -6.81
C CYS A 120 -30.95 -22.74 -6.78
N ILE A 121 -31.29 -24.02 -6.94
CA ILE A 121 -32.67 -24.51 -6.94
C ILE A 121 -33.15 -24.69 -5.49
N ASN A 122 -34.29 -24.10 -5.16
CA ASN A 122 -35.02 -24.30 -3.91
C ASN A 122 -36.42 -24.81 -4.19
N VAL A 123 -36.61 -26.14 -4.12
CA VAL A 123 -37.90 -26.80 -4.39
C VAL A 123 -38.98 -26.42 -3.37
N LYS A 124 -38.60 -25.94 -2.18
CA LYS A 124 -39.52 -25.69 -1.07
C LYS A 124 -40.16 -24.29 -1.09
N LYS A 125 -39.65 -23.35 -1.88
CA LYS A 125 -40.09 -21.94 -1.86
C LYS A 125 -40.05 -21.33 -3.25
N TRP A 126 -41.16 -20.76 -3.71
CA TRP A 126 -41.20 -19.95 -4.93
C TRP A 126 -40.48 -18.61 -4.67
N PRO A 127 -39.57 -18.15 -5.55
CA PRO A 127 -39.18 -18.75 -6.83
C PRO A 127 -38.26 -19.96 -6.67
N PHE A 128 -38.51 -21.02 -7.46
CA PHE A 128 -37.72 -22.26 -7.36
C PHE A 128 -36.26 -22.09 -7.76
N ILE A 129 -35.89 -21.01 -8.45
CA ILE A 129 -34.51 -20.67 -8.82
C ILE A 129 -34.18 -19.35 -8.15
N ASN A 130 -33.18 -19.36 -7.26
CA ASN A 130 -32.65 -18.16 -6.65
C ASN A 130 -31.56 -17.55 -7.53
N ASN A 131 -31.41 -16.23 -7.47
CA ASN A 131 -30.16 -15.59 -7.87
C ASN A 131 -29.09 -15.85 -6.81
N PHE A 132 -27.83 -15.50 -7.09
CA PHE A 132 -26.71 -15.87 -6.22
C PHE A 132 -26.88 -15.40 -4.76
N SER A 133 -27.34 -14.17 -4.55
CA SER A 133 -27.58 -13.61 -3.21
C SER A 133 -28.70 -14.30 -2.44
N GLY A 134 -29.68 -14.90 -3.12
CA GLY A 134 -30.75 -15.68 -2.52
C GLY A 134 -30.37 -17.12 -2.13
N ILE A 135 -29.14 -17.56 -2.42
CA ILE A 135 -28.64 -18.89 -2.05
C ILE A 135 -28.10 -18.85 -0.61
N SER A 136 -28.31 -19.93 0.17
CA SER A 136 -27.74 -20.05 1.51
C SER A 136 -26.21 -20.00 1.49
N LEU A 137 -25.59 -19.48 2.56
CA LEU A 137 -24.14 -19.32 2.69
C LEU A 137 -23.38 -20.64 2.40
N GLU A 138 -23.77 -21.73 3.04
CA GLU A 138 -23.18 -23.07 2.84
C GLU A 138 -23.22 -23.55 1.38
N LYS A 139 -24.29 -23.21 0.65
CA LYS A 139 -24.44 -23.59 -0.76
C LYS A 139 -23.57 -22.69 -1.64
N ARG A 140 -23.49 -21.38 -1.34
CA ARG A 140 -22.57 -20.47 -2.03
C ARG A 140 -21.13 -20.92 -1.86
N GLU A 141 -20.70 -21.26 -0.65
CA GLU A 141 -19.35 -21.80 -0.37
C GLU A 141 -19.02 -23.00 -1.26
N LYS A 142 -19.91 -24.00 -1.34
CA LYS A 142 -19.75 -25.18 -2.21
C LYS A 142 -19.62 -24.80 -3.69
N VAL A 143 -20.39 -23.82 -4.15
CA VAL A 143 -20.32 -23.30 -5.52
C VAL A 143 -18.94 -22.68 -5.80
N LEU A 144 -18.45 -21.82 -4.91
CA LEU A 144 -17.13 -21.18 -5.09
C LEU A 144 -15.97 -22.18 -5.02
N GLN A 145 -16.04 -23.16 -4.10
CA GLN A 145 -15.07 -24.25 -4.05
C GLN A 145 -15.05 -25.05 -5.36
N LYS A 146 -16.21 -25.26 -6.00
CA LYS A 146 -16.31 -25.92 -7.30
C LYS A 146 -15.68 -25.09 -8.42
N TRP A 147 -15.93 -23.78 -8.46
CA TRP A 147 -15.29 -22.89 -9.44
C TRP A 147 -13.77 -22.87 -9.31
N TYR A 148 -13.24 -22.92 -8.08
CA TYR A 148 -11.80 -22.97 -7.86
C TYR A 148 -11.16 -24.25 -8.43
N LYS A 149 -11.86 -25.39 -8.34
CA LYS A 149 -11.40 -26.69 -8.84
C LYS A 149 -11.58 -26.90 -10.36
N THR A 150 -12.42 -26.10 -11.02
CA THR A 150 -12.83 -26.35 -12.41
C THR A 150 -12.22 -25.33 -13.39
N TRP A 151 -11.38 -25.77 -14.32
CA TRP A 151 -10.69 -24.88 -15.27
C TRP A 151 -11.60 -24.26 -16.35
N PHE A 152 -12.71 -24.93 -16.71
CA PHE A 152 -13.64 -24.47 -17.76
C PHE A 152 -14.28 -23.09 -17.47
N PHE A 153 -14.37 -22.70 -16.20
CA PHE A 153 -14.95 -21.41 -15.76
C PHE A 153 -13.88 -20.33 -15.52
N THR A 154 -12.86 -20.25 -16.39
CA THR A 154 -11.72 -19.36 -16.17
C THR A 154 -12.11 -17.88 -15.93
N PRO A 155 -13.01 -17.24 -16.70
CA PRO A 155 -13.43 -15.86 -16.43
C PRO A 155 -14.10 -15.68 -15.06
N ILE A 156 -14.95 -16.63 -14.66
CA ILE A 156 -15.66 -16.61 -13.36
C ILE A 156 -14.66 -16.80 -12.22
N ARG A 157 -13.71 -17.72 -12.40
CA ARG A 157 -12.61 -17.95 -11.45
C ARG A 157 -11.74 -16.71 -11.29
N VAL A 158 -11.38 -16.05 -12.39
CA VAL A 158 -10.59 -14.80 -12.36
C VAL A 158 -11.37 -13.70 -11.65
N ALA A 159 -12.64 -13.47 -11.99
CA ALA A 159 -13.48 -12.48 -11.33
C ALA A 159 -13.59 -12.74 -9.83
N PHE A 160 -13.78 -14.00 -9.42
CA PHE A 160 -13.78 -14.38 -8.01
C PHE A 160 -12.43 -14.11 -7.33
N LEU A 161 -11.31 -14.48 -7.94
CA LEU A 161 -9.98 -14.24 -7.37
C LEU A 161 -9.71 -12.75 -7.17
N CYS A 162 -10.12 -11.89 -8.11
CA CYS A 162 -10.01 -10.44 -7.97
C CYS A 162 -10.85 -9.92 -6.78
N ILE A 163 -12.12 -10.33 -6.69
CA ILE A 163 -13.00 -9.92 -5.57
C ILE A 163 -12.47 -10.46 -4.25
N ARG A 164 -11.98 -11.71 -4.20
CA ARG A 164 -11.38 -12.31 -3.01
C ARG A 164 -10.16 -11.54 -2.51
N LEU A 165 -9.23 -11.21 -3.42
CA LEU A 165 -8.02 -10.46 -3.07
C LEU A 165 -8.39 -9.10 -2.46
N LEU A 166 -9.25 -8.35 -3.14
CA LEU A 166 -9.67 -7.02 -2.68
C LEU A 166 -10.51 -7.08 -1.41
N CYS A 167 -11.39 -8.06 -1.28
CA CYS A 167 -12.21 -8.28 -0.09
C CYS A 167 -11.33 -8.49 1.15
N LEU A 168 -10.36 -9.41 1.07
CA LEU A 168 -9.44 -9.66 2.17
C LEU A 168 -8.56 -8.45 2.46
N PHE A 169 -8.03 -7.80 1.42
CA PHE A 169 -7.25 -6.57 1.58
C PHE A 169 -8.06 -5.50 2.33
N VAL A 170 -9.25 -5.16 1.85
CA VAL A 170 -10.12 -4.15 2.46
C VAL A 170 -10.48 -4.53 3.89
N PHE A 171 -10.90 -5.77 4.13
CA PHE A 171 -11.31 -6.22 5.46
C PHE A 171 -10.18 -6.01 6.48
N PHE A 172 -8.98 -6.51 6.18
CA PHE A 172 -7.84 -6.45 7.09
C PHE A 172 -7.15 -5.08 7.11
N SER A 173 -7.45 -4.18 6.17
CA SER A 173 -6.90 -2.82 6.14
C SER A 173 -7.92 -1.74 6.53
N THR A 174 -9.15 -2.12 6.92
CA THR A 174 -10.21 -1.18 7.29
C THR A 174 -9.87 -0.50 8.61
N VAL A 175 -10.24 0.78 8.69
CA VAL A 175 -10.01 1.64 9.85
C VAL A 175 -11.36 2.11 10.37
N ASP A 176 -11.56 2.04 11.68
CA ASP A 176 -12.75 2.50 12.38
C ASP A 176 -12.81 4.04 12.51
N GLU A 177 -13.88 4.56 13.10
CA GLU A 177 -14.04 6.02 13.32
C GLU A 177 -12.95 6.62 14.24
N ASN A 178 -12.32 5.78 15.07
CA ASN A 178 -11.28 6.17 16.01
C ASN A 178 -9.88 6.18 15.38
N GLY A 179 -9.72 5.73 14.13
CA GLY A 179 -8.42 5.61 13.47
C GLY A 179 -7.66 4.33 13.85
N ASN A 180 -8.37 3.30 14.32
CA ASN A 180 -7.82 2.00 14.68
C ASN A 180 -8.30 0.92 13.71
N ASN A 181 -7.50 -0.14 13.55
CA ASN A 181 -7.95 -1.33 12.83
C ASN A 181 -8.70 -2.26 13.80
N PRO A 182 -9.95 -2.66 13.51
CA PRO A 182 -10.76 -3.47 14.42
C PRO A 182 -10.26 -4.93 14.53
N SER A 183 -9.48 -5.42 13.56
CA SER A 183 -9.02 -6.81 13.53
C SER A 183 -7.71 -7.02 14.29
N TRP A 184 -6.88 -5.98 14.43
CA TRP A 184 -5.51 -6.09 14.93
C TRP A 184 -5.41 -6.72 16.32
N GLU A 185 -6.25 -6.28 17.27
CA GLU A 185 -6.22 -6.80 18.64
C GLU A 185 -6.58 -8.29 18.71
N ALA A 186 -7.60 -8.71 17.95
CA ALA A 186 -8.05 -10.10 17.90
C ALA A 186 -7.00 -11.05 17.32
N ILE A 187 -6.18 -10.58 16.38
CA ILE A 187 -5.09 -11.36 15.76
C ILE A 187 -3.74 -11.12 16.44
N ASN A 188 -3.71 -10.43 17.58
CA ASN A 188 -2.50 -10.10 18.33
C ASN A 188 -1.44 -9.35 17.48
N TYR A 189 -1.91 -8.48 16.57
CA TYR A 189 -1.06 -7.63 15.75
C TYR A 189 -0.89 -6.27 16.42
N HIS A 190 0.33 -6.02 16.89
CA HIS A 190 0.69 -4.78 17.56
C HIS A 190 1.68 -3.99 16.73
N VAL A 191 1.41 -2.70 16.57
CA VAL A 191 2.29 -1.76 15.90
C VAL A 191 2.84 -0.79 16.94
N ASP A 192 4.16 -0.74 17.05
CA ASP A 192 4.85 0.21 17.91
C ASP A 192 4.77 1.62 17.31
N ARG A 193 3.91 2.44 17.92
CA ARG A 193 3.69 3.85 17.53
C ARG A 193 4.60 4.81 18.28
N ASP A 194 5.35 4.33 19.27
CA ASP A 194 6.25 5.16 20.08
C ASP A 194 7.54 5.40 19.30
N GLY A 195 7.47 6.34 18.36
CA GLY A 195 8.67 7.06 17.96
C GLY A 195 9.08 7.95 19.12
N ASN A 196 10.29 7.80 19.65
CA ASN A 196 10.97 8.85 20.41
C ASN A 196 11.19 10.04 19.47
N LEU A 197 10.12 10.75 19.12
CA LEU A 197 10.15 11.97 18.33
C LEU A 197 10.75 13.02 19.25
N SER A 198 11.98 13.47 18.97
CA SER A 198 12.52 14.60 19.71
C SER A 198 11.58 15.80 19.57
N GLU A 199 11.27 16.45 20.69
CA GLU A 199 10.41 17.64 20.73
C GLU A 199 10.94 18.81 19.86
N ASP A 200 12.22 18.73 19.47
CA ASP A 200 12.95 19.77 18.74
C ASP A 200 12.67 19.87 17.23
N GLN A 201 11.94 18.93 16.62
CA GLN A 201 11.55 19.08 15.20
C GLN A 201 10.14 19.64 15.05
N LYS A 202 10.00 20.97 15.19
CA LYS A 202 8.76 21.71 14.88
C LYS A 202 8.65 22.11 13.40
N GLU A 203 9.76 22.20 12.66
CA GLU A 203 9.76 22.56 11.23
C GLU A 203 9.95 21.33 10.33
N LYS A 204 9.03 21.15 9.36
CA LYS A 204 9.18 20.11 8.34
C LYS A 204 10.47 20.37 7.55
N PRO A 205 11.35 19.36 7.37
CA PRO A 205 12.69 19.56 6.81
C PRO A 205 12.72 20.27 5.43
N LEU A 206 11.74 20.00 4.56
CA LEU A 206 11.64 20.60 3.22
C LEU A 206 10.69 21.80 3.14
N ARG A 207 10.13 22.28 4.25
CA ARG A 207 9.10 23.36 4.27
C ARG A 207 9.55 24.62 3.54
N LYS A 208 10.85 24.92 3.60
CA LYS A 208 11.42 26.11 2.96
C LYS A 208 11.45 26.01 1.44
N GLY A 209 11.51 24.81 0.85
CA GLY A 209 11.59 24.62 -0.61
C GLY A 209 10.35 24.01 -1.26
N ILE A 210 9.41 23.44 -0.49
CA ILE A 210 8.25 22.76 -1.04
C ILE A 210 7.06 23.69 -1.30
N ILE A 211 6.32 23.40 -2.37
CA ILE A 211 5.02 23.99 -2.70
C ILE A 211 4.06 22.84 -2.97
N GLU A 212 2.99 22.73 -2.18
CA GLU A 212 1.95 21.71 -2.35
C GLU A 212 0.86 22.27 -3.27
N THR A 213 0.99 22.03 -4.57
CA THR A 213 0.11 22.62 -5.61
C THR A 213 -1.37 22.32 -5.41
N ILE A 214 -1.72 21.23 -4.72
CA ILE A 214 -3.11 20.88 -4.38
C ILE A 214 -3.78 21.87 -3.42
N GLN A 215 -2.98 22.62 -2.65
CA GLN A 215 -3.45 23.66 -1.73
C GLN A 215 -3.40 25.06 -2.37
N GLU A 216 -2.95 25.16 -3.62
CA GLU A 216 -2.74 26.41 -4.31
C GLU A 216 -3.83 26.67 -5.36
N THR A 217 -4.12 27.94 -5.56
CA THR A 217 -4.89 28.46 -6.69
C THR A 217 -3.92 29.06 -7.72
N ASN A 218 -4.37 29.39 -8.93
CA ASN A 218 -3.50 30.02 -9.93
C ASN A 218 -2.80 31.28 -9.41
N SER A 219 -3.51 32.15 -8.67
CA SER A 219 -2.95 33.39 -8.14
C SER A 219 -1.99 33.16 -6.97
N THR A 220 -2.30 32.20 -6.08
CA THR A 220 -1.44 31.89 -4.94
C THR A 220 -0.20 31.09 -5.38
N LEU A 221 -0.32 30.24 -6.40
CA LEU A 221 0.80 29.48 -6.95
C LEU A 221 1.89 30.40 -7.51
N LEU A 222 1.52 31.41 -8.32
CA LEU A 222 2.47 32.38 -8.86
C LEU A 222 3.23 33.10 -7.73
N LYS A 223 2.50 33.51 -6.70
CA LYS A 223 3.06 34.16 -5.51
C LYS A 223 4.00 33.22 -4.77
N SER A 224 3.58 32.00 -4.47
CA SER A 224 4.38 30.97 -3.79
C SER A 224 5.67 30.67 -4.55
N LEU A 225 5.61 30.47 -5.87
CA LEU A 225 6.80 30.24 -6.71
C LEU A 225 7.79 31.42 -6.64
N THR A 226 7.27 32.65 -6.75
CA THR A 226 8.10 33.87 -6.71
C THR A 226 8.72 34.08 -5.33
N GLU A 227 7.98 33.85 -4.25
CA GLU A 227 8.47 33.92 -2.86
C GLU A 227 9.55 32.87 -2.57
N LYS A 228 9.54 31.74 -3.27
CA LYS A 228 10.61 30.72 -3.24
C LYS A 228 11.81 31.06 -4.13
N GLY A 229 11.83 32.24 -4.76
CA GLY A 229 12.96 32.73 -5.55
C GLY A 229 13.01 32.23 -6.99
N LEU A 230 11.91 31.69 -7.51
CA LEU A 230 11.81 31.28 -8.92
C LEU A 230 11.34 32.46 -9.78
N GLU A 231 11.96 32.63 -10.95
CA GLU A 231 11.52 33.59 -11.96
C GLU A 231 10.40 32.93 -12.76
N VAL A 232 9.17 33.44 -12.62
CA VAL A 232 7.96 32.86 -13.20
C VAL A 232 7.25 33.89 -14.09
N THR A 233 6.88 33.49 -15.30
CA THR A 233 6.00 34.27 -16.16
C THR A 233 4.68 33.54 -16.39
N GLU A 234 3.57 34.27 -16.33
CA GLU A 234 2.24 33.74 -16.60
C GLU A 234 1.85 34.03 -18.05
N ASP A 235 1.39 33.00 -18.75
CA ASP A 235 0.79 33.08 -20.07
C ASP A 235 -0.72 32.92 -19.92
N SER A 236 -1.42 34.05 -19.71
CA SER A 236 -2.85 34.06 -19.40
C SER A 236 -3.73 33.52 -20.53
N GLU A 237 -3.26 33.57 -21.79
CA GLU A 237 -4.01 33.04 -22.94
C GLU A 237 -4.04 31.51 -22.95
N GLN A 238 -2.93 30.88 -22.56
CA GLN A 238 -2.84 29.41 -22.50
C GLN A 238 -3.07 28.82 -21.11
N SER A 239 -3.24 29.66 -20.09
CA SER A 239 -3.31 29.24 -18.68
C SER A 239 -2.09 28.42 -18.25
N ILE A 240 -0.89 28.87 -18.64
CA ILE A 240 0.39 28.19 -18.36
C ILE A 240 1.32 29.10 -17.56
N PHE A 241 1.98 28.55 -16.55
CA PHE A 241 3.12 29.18 -15.87
C PHE A 241 4.44 28.69 -16.47
N LYS A 242 5.32 29.62 -16.85
CA LYS A 242 6.67 29.34 -17.34
C LYS A 242 7.66 29.64 -16.21
N ILE A 243 8.29 28.60 -15.69
CA ILE A 243 9.26 28.69 -14.59
C ILE A 243 10.66 28.59 -15.18
N LYS A 244 11.50 29.61 -14.95
CA LYS A 244 12.89 29.60 -15.40
C LYS A 244 13.79 28.95 -14.36
N CYS A 245 14.50 27.92 -14.78
CA CYS A 245 15.46 27.16 -13.98
C CYS A 245 16.55 26.60 -14.89
N ASP A 246 17.66 26.14 -14.30
CA ASP A 246 18.76 25.54 -15.05
C ASP A 246 18.47 24.05 -15.32
N VAL A 247 17.84 23.37 -14.36
CA VAL A 247 17.50 21.95 -14.44
C VAL A 247 16.11 21.68 -13.87
N VAL A 248 15.34 20.83 -14.56
CA VAL A 248 14.12 20.22 -14.01
C VAL A 248 14.36 18.74 -13.80
N VAL A 249 14.03 18.25 -12.60
CA VAL A 249 14.04 16.83 -12.25
C VAL A 249 12.61 16.38 -12.02
N VAL A 250 12.15 15.39 -12.79
CA VAL A 250 10.81 14.82 -12.66
C VAL A 250 10.89 13.56 -11.80
N GLY A 251 10.27 13.61 -10.63
CA GLY A 251 10.29 12.56 -9.62
C GLY A 251 11.42 12.74 -8.61
N SER A 252 11.10 12.58 -7.33
CA SER A 252 12.03 12.77 -6.20
C SER A 252 12.58 11.46 -5.63
N GLY A 253 12.40 10.35 -6.36
CA GLY A 253 12.86 9.00 -6.00
C GLY A 253 14.38 8.82 -6.06
N CYS A 254 14.88 7.59 -5.84
CA CYS A 254 16.31 7.26 -5.65
C CYS A 254 17.26 7.94 -6.64
N GLY A 255 16.94 7.97 -7.93
CA GLY A 255 17.73 8.66 -8.94
C GLY A 255 17.54 10.18 -8.93
N GLY A 256 16.29 10.64 -8.95
CA GLY A 256 15.94 12.05 -9.04
C GLY A 256 16.44 12.88 -7.86
N GLY A 257 16.28 12.39 -6.63
CA GLY A 257 16.76 13.13 -5.45
C GLY A 257 18.28 13.22 -5.37
N VAL A 258 19.01 12.19 -5.80
CA VAL A 258 20.48 12.24 -5.88
C VAL A 258 20.93 13.22 -6.97
N ALA A 259 20.34 13.14 -8.16
CA ALA A 259 20.66 14.03 -9.27
C ALA A 259 20.38 15.50 -8.91
N ALA A 260 19.20 15.79 -8.34
CA ALA A 260 18.83 17.13 -7.90
C ALA A 260 19.84 17.68 -6.89
N ALA A 261 20.25 16.84 -5.95
CA ALA A 261 21.18 17.24 -4.90
C ALA A 261 22.59 17.54 -5.41
N VAL A 262 23.13 16.68 -6.28
CA VAL A 262 24.44 16.87 -6.90
C VAL A 262 24.45 18.14 -7.77
N LEU A 263 23.40 18.35 -8.58
CA LEU A 263 23.29 19.52 -9.45
C LEU A 263 23.09 20.82 -8.66
N ALA A 264 22.24 20.82 -7.64
CA ALA A 264 22.07 21.97 -6.75
C ALA A 264 23.37 22.32 -6.02
N SER A 265 24.13 21.32 -5.56
CA SER A 265 25.44 21.53 -4.91
C SER A 265 26.48 22.16 -5.84
N SER A 266 26.29 22.06 -7.17
CA SER A 266 27.14 22.72 -8.17
C SER A 266 26.71 24.16 -8.48
N GLY A 267 25.70 24.69 -7.78
CA GLY A 267 25.17 26.05 -7.93
C GLY A 267 24.07 26.21 -8.98
N GLN A 268 23.56 25.11 -9.53
CA GLN A 268 22.44 25.14 -10.49
C GLN A 268 21.10 25.38 -9.78
N LYS A 269 20.20 26.14 -10.40
CA LYS A 269 18.80 26.28 -9.97
C LYS A 269 18.00 25.07 -10.42
N VAL A 270 17.76 24.16 -9.48
CA VAL A 270 17.06 22.89 -9.74
C VAL A 270 15.61 22.97 -9.26
N VAL A 271 14.67 22.63 -10.13
CA VAL A 271 13.25 22.43 -9.79
C VAL A 271 12.95 20.94 -9.79
N VAL A 272 12.41 20.42 -8.68
CA VAL A 272 11.96 19.02 -8.58
C VAL A 272 10.45 18.98 -8.65
N VAL A 273 9.89 18.20 -9.57
CA VAL A 273 8.45 18.01 -9.72
C VAL A 273 8.08 16.61 -9.24
N GLU A 274 7.26 16.53 -8.20
CA GLU A 274 6.80 15.27 -7.61
C GLU A 274 5.27 15.18 -7.72
N LYS A 275 4.77 14.00 -8.09
CA LYS A 275 3.33 13.72 -8.18
C LYS A 275 2.75 13.41 -6.80
N GLY A 276 3.51 12.70 -5.97
CA GLY A 276 3.07 12.24 -4.66
C GLY A 276 3.08 13.32 -3.58
N ASN A 277 2.46 13.00 -2.44
CA ASN A 277 2.41 13.89 -1.28
C ASN A 277 3.74 13.90 -0.50
N TYR A 278 3.96 14.95 0.27
CA TYR A 278 5.07 15.05 1.22
C TYR A 278 4.63 14.70 2.64
N PHE A 279 5.21 13.63 3.18
CA PHE A 279 4.96 13.21 4.56
C PHE A 279 6.24 13.27 5.38
N THR A 280 6.08 13.67 6.63
CA THR A 280 7.11 13.62 7.66
C THR A 280 6.84 12.45 8.62
N PRO A 281 7.79 12.09 9.48
CA PRO A 281 7.68 10.96 10.40
C PRO A 281 6.44 11.04 11.29
N LYS A 282 6.08 12.24 11.76
CA LYS A 282 4.86 12.51 12.53
C LYS A 282 3.57 12.34 11.72
N ASP A 283 3.65 12.42 10.39
CA ASP A 283 2.51 12.28 9.49
C ASP A 283 2.11 10.80 9.30
N TYR A 284 3.04 9.84 9.44
CA TYR A 284 2.78 8.42 9.19
C TYR A 284 1.89 7.78 10.26
N SER A 285 0.86 7.04 9.83
CA SER A 285 -0.09 6.34 10.71
C SER A 285 0.25 4.87 10.97
N LEU A 286 1.10 4.28 10.12
CA LEU A 286 1.42 2.85 10.06
C LEU A 286 0.22 1.94 9.73
N LEU A 287 -0.92 2.52 9.35
CA LEU A 287 -2.11 1.78 8.90
C LEU A 287 -1.92 1.35 7.45
N GLU A 288 -2.14 0.07 7.14
CA GLU A 288 -1.85 -0.50 5.82
C GLU A 288 -2.68 0.18 4.72
N GLY A 289 -4.00 0.28 4.91
CA GLY A 289 -4.93 0.76 3.88
C GLY A 289 -4.60 2.18 3.40
N PRO A 290 -4.58 3.19 4.30
CA PRO A 290 -4.23 4.56 3.95
C PRO A 290 -2.80 4.71 3.45
N SER A 291 -1.85 3.95 4.02
CA SER A 291 -0.45 4.00 3.59
C SER A 291 -0.28 3.47 2.17
N PHE A 292 -0.93 2.37 1.82
CA PHE A 292 -0.97 1.90 0.44
C PHE A 292 -1.58 2.96 -0.47
N ASP A 293 -2.76 3.48 -0.14
CA ASP A 293 -3.46 4.45 -0.97
C ASP A 293 -2.67 5.74 -1.23
N GLN A 294 -1.93 6.24 -0.24
CA GLN A 294 -1.27 7.54 -0.30
C GLN A 294 0.22 7.50 -0.63
N LEU A 295 0.90 6.38 -0.38
CA LEU A 295 2.36 6.26 -0.57
C LEU A 295 2.74 5.44 -1.80
N TYR A 296 1.79 4.76 -2.45
CA TYR A 296 2.04 3.91 -3.62
C TYR A 296 1.22 4.33 -4.83
N GLU A 297 1.84 4.21 -5.99
CA GLU A 297 1.17 4.40 -7.27
C GLU A 297 0.04 3.36 -7.42
N SER A 298 -1.15 3.82 -7.81
CA SER A 298 -2.38 3.01 -7.85
C SER A 298 -2.62 2.22 -6.56
N GLY A 299 -2.18 2.76 -5.42
CA GLY A 299 -2.22 2.13 -4.11
C GLY A 299 -1.59 0.73 -4.04
N GLY A 300 -0.53 0.50 -4.81
CA GLY A 300 0.23 -0.75 -4.86
C GLY A 300 -0.30 -1.78 -5.87
N ILE A 301 -1.34 -1.44 -6.63
CA ILE A 301 -1.96 -2.32 -7.63
C ILE A 301 -1.78 -1.70 -9.02
N LEU A 302 -0.52 -1.45 -9.41
CA LEU A 302 -0.19 -0.96 -10.75
C LEU A 302 0.12 -2.13 -11.68
N GLY A 303 -0.82 -2.49 -12.56
CA GLY A 303 -0.62 -3.53 -13.55
C GLY A 303 0.02 -3.03 -14.83
N THR A 304 0.77 -3.90 -15.52
CA THR A 304 1.13 -3.67 -16.93
C THR A 304 -0.13 -3.64 -17.80
N VAL A 305 -0.06 -3.04 -18.99
CA VAL A 305 -1.21 -2.92 -19.91
C VAL A 305 -1.84 -4.28 -20.26
N ASN A 306 -1.02 -5.33 -20.34
CA ASN A 306 -1.46 -6.70 -20.60
C ASN A 306 -1.77 -7.51 -19.33
N GLY A 307 -1.66 -6.92 -18.14
CA GLY A 307 -1.93 -7.57 -16.85
C GLY A 307 -0.97 -8.68 -16.44
N SER A 308 0.17 -8.84 -17.13
CA SER A 308 1.13 -9.92 -16.86
C SER A 308 1.99 -9.68 -15.61
N MET A 309 2.17 -8.43 -15.19
CA MET A 309 2.94 -8.07 -14.01
C MET A 309 2.21 -7.00 -13.19
N LEU A 310 2.36 -7.10 -11.86
CA LEU A 310 2.00 -6.05 -10.92
C LEU A 310 3.29 -5.38 -10.43
N ILE A 311 3.28 -4.06 -10.40
CA ILE A 311 4.40 -3.21 -10.00
C ILE A 311 4.00 -2.48 -8.72
N MET A 312 4.85 -2.54 -7.70
CA MET A 312 4.74 -1.69 -6.53
C MET A 312 5.74 -0.53 -6.66
N SER A 313 5.23 0.68 -6.86
CA SER A 313 6.04 1.90 -6.99
C SER A 313 5.60 2.93 -5.96
N GLY A 314 6.56 3.58 -5.30
CA GLY A 314 6.27 4.65 -4.35
C GLY A 314 5.82 5.94 -5.05
N SER A 315 4.76 6.58 -4.55
CA SER A 315 4.16 7.82 -5.07
C SER A 315 4.05 8.84 -3.94
N THR A 316 5.22 9.29 -3.46
CA THR A 316 5.40 10.25 -2.37
C THR A 316 6.76 10.91 -2.56
N VAL A 317 7.02 12.06 -1.93
CA VAL A 317 8.37 12.65 -1.92
C VAL A 317 9.38 11.59 -1.46
N GLY A 318 10.51 11.45 -2.15
CA GLY A 318 11.47 10.36 -1.93
C GLY A 318 11.16 9.04 -2.66
N GLY A 319 9.98 8.93 -3.28
CA GLY A 319 9.53 7.79 -4.08
C GLY A 319 9.68 6.44 -3.37
N GLY A 320 10.19 5.44 -4.09
CA GLY A 320 10.45 4.10 -3.54
C GLY A 320 11.37 4.08 -2.31
N SER A 321 12.24 5.08 -2.11
CA SER A 321 13.11 5.13 -0.94
C SER A 321 12.32 5.35 0.36
N ALA A 322 11.15 6.00 0.29
CA ALA A 322 10.28 6.21 1.45
C ALA A 322 9.65 4.89 1.91
N VAL A 323 9.28 4.01 0.96
CA VAL A 323 8.44 2.83 1.20
C VAL A 323 9.15 1.47 1.03
N ASN A 324 10.44 1.43 0.67
CA ASN A 324 11.17 0.15 0.57
C ASN A 324 11.52 -0.46 1.96
N TRP A 325 12.07 -1.68 1.96
CA TRP A 325 12.51 -2.40 3.16
C TRP A 325 13.96 -2.11 3.59
N SER A 326 14.50 -0.93 3.27
CA SER A 326 15.86 -0.52 3.65
C SER A 326 17.03 -1.37 3.13
N ALA A 327 16.79 -2.48 2.44
CA ALA A 327 17.82 -3.33 1.86
C ALA A 327 18.74 -2.54 0.92
N CYS A 328 20.03 -2.65 1.13
CA CYS A 328 21.09 -1.96 0.42
C CYS A 328 22.06 -2.99 -0.15
N ILE A 329 21.77 -3.47 -1.36
CA ILE A 329 22.58 -4.49 -2.02
C ILE A 329 23.50 -3.78 -3.00
N ARG A 330 24.81 -3.99 -2.86
CA ARG A 330 25.79 -3.53 -3.84
C ARG A 330 25.62 -4.31 -5.13
N THR A 331 25.80 -3.67 -6.29
CA THR A 331 25.66 -4.35 -7.58
C THR A 331 26.65 -5.53 -7.66
N PRO A 332 26.15 -6.78 -7.83
CA PRO A 332 27.02 -7.95 -7.83
C PRO A 332 28.04 -7.91 -8.96
N LYS A 333 29.25 -8.45 -8.72
CA LYS A 333 30.32 -8.52 -9.72
C LYS A 333 29.87 -9.13 -11.06
N PRO A 334 29.11 -10.24 -11.10
CA PRO A 334 28.65 -10.81 -12.38
C PRO A 334 27.76 -9.83 -13.16
N VAL A 335 26.91 -9.06 -12.48
CA VAL A 335 26.03 -8.06 -13.11
C VAL A 335 26.84 -6.89 -13.66
N LEU A 336 27.86 -6.44 -12.93
CA LEU A 336 28.77 -5.39 -13.43
C LEU A 336 29.53 -5.85 -14.67
N GLN A 337 30.00 -7.10 -14.67
CA GLN A 337 30.68 -7.69 -15.81
C GLN A 337 29.75 -7.80 -17.03
N GLU A 338 28.53 -8.31 -16.83
CA GLU A 338 27.49 -8.38 -17.87
C GLU A 338 27.23 -7.00 -18.48
N TRP A 339 27.01 -5.98 -17.66
CA TRP A 339 26.73 -4.62 -18.15
C TRP A 339 27.93 -4.01 -18.89
N ALA A 340 29.14 -4.18 -18.35
CA ALA A 340 30.34 -3.61 -18.95
C ALA A 340 30.73 -4.31 -20.26
N GLU A 341 30.76 -5.64 -20.26
CA GLU A 341 31.33 -6.46 -21.34
C GLU A 341 30.29 -6.88 -22.37
N GLU A 342 29.11 -7.33 -21.94
CA GLU A 342 28.08 -7.84 -22.85
C GLU A 342 27.20 -6.70 -23.38
N GLN A 343 26.73 -5.83 -22.49
CA GLN A 343 25.89 -4.68 -22.85
C GLN A 343 26.67 -3.46 -23.34
N LYS A 344 28.01 -3.53 -23.34
CA LYS A 344 28.93 -2.49 -23.84
C LYS A 344 28.77 -1.14 -23.11
N LEU A 345 28.55 -1.18 -21.79
CA LEU A 345 28.44 0.00 -20.94
C LEU A 345 29.68 0.12 -20.03
N PRO A 346 30.82 0.63 -20.53
CA PRO A 346 32.12 0.55 -19.86
C PRO A 346 32.17 1.26 -18.51
N LEU A 347 31.28 2.23 -18.26
CA LEU A 347 31.14 2.90 -16.97
C LEU A 347 30.95 1.91 -15.82
N PHE A 348 30.19 0.82 -16.01
CA PHE A 348 29.93 -0.14 -14.94
C PHE A 348 31.14 -1.03 -14.60
N GLY A 349 32.16 -1.07 -15.47
CA GLY A 349 33.43 -1.73 -15.19
C GLY A 349 34.49 -0.78 -14.60
N SER A 350 34.16 0.49 -14.40
CA SER A 350 35.12 1.54 -14.06
C SER A 350 35.25 1.77 -12.55
N THR A 351 36.37 2.36 -12.13
CA THR A 351 36.61 2.75 -10.74
C THR A 351 35.67 3.85 -10.27
N GLU A 352 35.20 4.70 -11.19
CA GLU A 352 34.26 5.79 -10.91
C GLU A 352 32.91 5.26 -10.42
N TYR A 353 32.40 4.18 -11.01
CA TYR A 353 31.14 3.57 -10.57
C TYR A 353 31.25 2.96 -9.17
N LEU A 354 32.35 2.28 -8.88
CA LEU A 354 32.62 1.72 -7.55
C LEU A 354 32.74 2.82 -6.49
N SER A 355 33.46 3.89 -6.81
CA SER A 355 33.59 5.07 -5.95
C SER A 355 32.24 5.76 -5.71
N ALA A 356 31.41 5.90 -6.75
CA ALA A 356 30.06 6.45 -6.61
C ALA A 356 29.19 5.61 -5.66
N MET A 357 29.29 4.28 -5.74
CA MET A 357 28.59 3.39 -4.83
C MET A 357 29.05 3.57 -3.38
N ASP A 358 30.36 3.72 -3.14
CA ASP A 358 30.90 3.98 -1.80
C ASP A 358 30.42 5.32 -1.23
N VAL A 359 30.39 6.37 -2.06
CA VAL A 359 29.84 7.68 -1.68
C VAL A 359 28.37 7.57 -1.29
N VAL A 360 27.55 6.88 -2.09
CA VAL A 360 26.12 6.69 -1.81
C VAL A 360 25.92 5.86 -0.53
N CYS A 361 26.60 4.72 -0.40
CA CYS A 361 26.51 3.85 0.78
C CYS A 361 26.90 4.60 2.06
N LYS A 362 27.99 5.37 2.02
CA LYS A 362 28.43 6.21 3.15
C LYS A 362 27.39 7.28 3.48
N ARG A 363 26.87 7.99 2.47
CA ARG A 363 25.90 9.09 2.66
C ARG A 363 24.61 8.60 3.30
N ILE A 364 24.06 7.47 2.85
CA ILE A 364 22.83 6.89 3.41
C ILE A 364 23.08 6.03 4.66
N GLY A 365 24.34 5.93 5.11
CA GLY A 365 24.71 5.22 6.34
C GLY A 365 24.38 3.73 6.29
N VAL A 366 24.74 3.04 5.21
CA VAL A 366 24.58 1.58 5.10
C VAL A 366 25.36 0.88 6.21
N THR A 367 24.71 -0.09 6.86
CA THR A 367 25.31 -0.96 7.88
C THR A 367 24.86 -2.41 7.68
N GLU A 368 25.74 -3.36 7.99
CA GLU A 368 25.42 -4.79 8.04
C GLU A 368 24.97 -5.24 9.44
N ASN A 369 25.08 -4.35 10.43
CA ASN A 369 24.76 -4.67 11.81
C ASN A 369 23.25 -4.70 12.06
N CYS A 370 22.82 -5.73 12.80
CA CYS A 370 21.44 -5.93 13.22
C CYS A 370 21.38 -6.40 14.68
N ALA A 371 20.99 -5.52 15.59
CA ALA A 371 20.90 -5.86 17.01
C ALA A 371 19.78 -6.87 17.29
N HIS A 372 18.69 -6.81 16.53
CA HIS A 372 17.50 -7.63 16.73
C HIS A 372 17.03 -8.27 15.41
N GLU A 373 17.29 -9.56 15.25
CA GLU A 373 16.79 -10.37 14.14
C GLU A 373 15.33 -10.80 14.40
N SER A 374 14.44 -10.66 13.41
CA SER A 374 13.05 -11.13 13.54
C SER A 374 13.00 -12.66 13.68
N PHE A 375 11.98 -13.17 14.37
CA PHE A 375 11.82 -14.62 14.56
C PHE A 375 11.77 -15.38 13.22
N GLN A 376 11.10 -14.82 12.20
CA GLN A 376 11.02 -15.41 10.86
C GLN A 376 12.41 -15.56 10.22
N ASN A 377 13.25 -14.53 10.33
CA ASN A 377 14.62 -14.57 9.79
C ASN A 377 15.48 -15.57 10.57
N GLN A 378 15.35 -15.64 11.90
CA GLN A 378 16.06 -16.63 12.72
C GLN A 378 15.74 -18.07 12.29
N VAL A 379 14.46 -18.36 12.05
CA VAL A 379 14.00 -19.67 11.58
C VAL A 379 14.55 -19.98 10.19
N LEU A 380 14.47 -19.02 9.26
CA LEU A 380 15.00 -19.19 7.90
C LEU A 380 16.50 -19.45 7.91
N ARG A 381 17.27 -18.62 8.63
CA ARG A 381 18.73 -18.77 8.77
C ARG A 381 19.10 -20.14 9.35
N LYS A 382 18.43 -20.56 10.43
CA LYS A 382 18.66 -21.88 11.04
C LYS A 382 18.35 -23.02 10.07
N GLY A 383 17.26 -22.90 9.30
CA GLY A 383 16.90 -23.86 8.26
C GLY A 383 17.97 -23.98 7.18
N CYS A 384 18.43 -22.84 6.64
CA CYS A 384 19.51 -22.79 5.64
C CYS A 384 20.81 -23.41 6.17
N GLN A 385 21.21 -23.06 7.40
CA GLN A 385 22.41 -23.61 8.04
C GLN A 385 22.32 -25.14 8.21
N ASN A 386 21.16 -25.66 8.62
CA ASN A 386 20.95 -27.11 8.75
C ASN A 386 21.03 -27.86 7.41
N LEU A 387 20.75 -27.17 6.30
CA LEU A 387 20.87 -27.71 4.93
C LEU A 387 22.27 -27.51 4.33
N GLY A 388 23.20 -26.88 5.05
CA GLY A 388 24.54 -26.55 4.54
C GLY A 388 24.54 -25.42 3.51
N LEU A 389 23.52 -24.56 3.50
CA LEU A 389 23.44 -23.39 2.63
C LEU A 389 24.17 -22.19 3.24
N GLU A 390 24.79 -21.39 2.39
CA GLU A 390 25.39 -20.11 2.77
C GLU A 390 24.30 -19.09 3.15
N VAL A 391 24.56 -18.32 4.21
CA VAL A 391 23.66 -17.28 4.69
C VAL A 391 24.45 -16.01 4.97
N GLU A 392 24.05 -14.93 4.31
CA GLU A 392 24.61 -13.60 4.50
C GLU A 392 23.54 -12.62 5.04
N ASN A 393 23.99 -11.61 5.77
CA ASN A 393 23.13 -10.52 6.20
C ASN A 393 22.92 -9.52 5.06
N VAL A 394 21.67 -9.09 4.85
CA VAL A 394 21.38 -8.01 3.91
C VAL A 394 21.66 -6.67 4.58
N ALA A 395 22.64 -5.93 4.07
CA ALA A 395 22.96 -4.59 4.55
C ALA A 395 21.76 -3.64 4.42
N ARG A 396 21.67 -2.63 5.29
CA ARG A 396 20.52 -1.74 5.39
C ARG A 396 20.90 -0.29 5.68
N ASN A 397 20.06 0.65 5.27
CA ASN A 397 20.20 2.08 5.56
C ASN A 397 19.32 2.54 6.75
N SER A 398 19.17 1.69 7.77
CA SER A 398 18.49 2.01 9.01
C SER A 398 19.42 1.84 10.21
N SER A 399 19.10 2.44 11.36
CA SER A 399 19.90 2.26 12.57
C SER A 399 19.97 0.80 13.01
N GLU A 400 21.04 0.43 13.71
CA GLU A 400 21.31 -0.95 14.12
C GLU A 400 20.23 -1.54 15.05
N ASN A 401 19.55 -0.67 15.80
CA ASN A 401 18.46 -1.03 16.72
C ASN A 401 17.06 -0.89 16.07
N HIS A 402 16.97 -0.55 14.78
CA HIS A 402 15.68 -0.36 14.13
C HIS A 402 14.91 -1.69 14.00
N TYR A 403 13.76 -1.75 14.65
CA TYR A 403 12.80 -2.86 14.61
C TYR A 403 11.38 -2.27 14.69
N CYS A 404 10.60 -2.39 13.60
CA CYS A 404 9.22 -1.85 13.55
C CYS A 404 8.22 -2.68 12.74
N GLY A 405 8.66 -3.50 11.77
CA GLY A 405 7.76 -4.29 10.93
C GLY A 405 6.95 -3.50 9.88
N SER A 406 7.06 -2.17 9.85
CA SER A 406 6.19 -1.28 9.05
C SER A 406 6.98 -0.35 8.10
N CYS A 407 8.21 -0.72 7.72
CA CYS A 407 9.09 0.11 6.86
C CYS A 407 8.44 0.50 5.52
N ASN A 408 7.49 -0.31 5.05
CA ASN A 408 6.76 -0.12 3.81
C ASN A 408 5.58 0.86 3.92
N TYR A 409 5.32 1.42 5.11
CA TYR A 409 4.30 2.43 5.39
C TYR A 409 4.88 3.78 5.80
N GLY A 410 6.18 3.99 5.52
CA GLY A 410 6.94 5.14 6.00
C GLY A 410 7.64 4.86 7.33
N CYS A 411 8.68 5.65 7.64
CA CYS A 411 9.49 5.44 8.83
C CYS A 411 9.17 6.50 9.91
N ILE A 412 8.33 6.13 10.88
CA ILE A 412 8.00 6.99 12.03
C ILE A 412 9.19 7.23 12.96
N LYS A 413 10.12 6.27 13.05
CA LYS A 413 11.27 6.31 13.98
C LYS A 413 12.42 7.19 13.48
N GLU A 414 12.34 7.76 12.28
CA GLU A 414 13.41 8.59 11.65
C GLU A 414 14.77 7.91 11.46
N THR A 415 14.88 6.62 11.75
CA THR A 415 16.15 5.90 11.67
C THR A 415 16.48 5.42 10.26
N LYS A 416 15.49 5.31 9.37
CA LYS A 416 15.68 4.94 7.96
C LYS A 416 16.10 6.16 7.15
N LYS A 417 17.33 6.13 6.65
CA LYS A 417 17.94 7.20 5.86
C LYS A 417 17.55 7.08 4.39
N GLY A 418 16.29 7.40 4.10
CA GLY A 418 15.79 7.59 2.73
C GLY A 418 16.26 8.89 2.10
N LEU A 419 15.73 9.27 0.94
CA LEU A 419 16.14 10.53 0.28
C LEU A 419 15.64 11.80 0.96
N ILE A 420 14.57 11.71 1.75
CA ILE A 420 13.86 12.85 2.33
C ILE A 420 14.57 13.39 3.57
N ILE A 421 14.83 12.52 4.56
CA ILE A 421 15.33 12.91 5.89
C ILE A 421 16.72 12.31 6.07
N HIS A 422 17.70 13.17 6.36
CA HIS A 422 19.14 12.85 6.39
C HIS A 422 19.75 12.35 5.06
N GLY A 423 19.01 12.44 3.95
CA GLY A 423 19.41 11.97 2.63
C GLY A 423 20.02 13.05 1.73
N TRP A 424 19.49 13.11 0.51
CA TRP A 424 20.02 13.97 -0.56
C TRP A 424 19.22 15.26 -0.74
N LEU A 425 17.92 15.27 -0.42
CA LEU A 425 17.05 16.44 -0.65
C LEU A 425 17.18 17.55 0.40
N MET A 426 18.04 17.38 1.41
CA MET A 426 18.21 18.28 2.56
C MET A 426 19.37 19.28 2.39
N LEU A 427 19.61 19.77 1.17
CA LEU A 427 20.73 20.68 0.86
C LEU A 427 20.41 22.14 1.10
#